data_AF-A0A7K5HGL9-F1
#
_entry.id   AF-A0A7K5HGL9-F1
#
_cell.length_a   1.000
_cell.length_b   1.000
_cell.length_c   1.000
_cell.angle_alpha   90.00
_cell.angle_beta   90.00
_cell.angle_gamma   90.00
#
_symmetry.space_group_name_H-M   'P 1'
#
loop_
_entity.id
_entity.type
_entity.pdbx_description
1 polymer ?
#
loop_
_entity_poly.entity_id
_entity_poly.type
_entity_poly.pdbx_seq_one_letter_code
_entity_poly.pdbx_strand_id
1 'polypeptide(L)'
;MGELPGPVREKLQISPKLDSEHPLTARAPSTKYYMALITGDLRSLEVLTDRYYQDVNLIFEISKDELEWQVKSKASYGLSGLWSLEYKQELSTPLCLAARHGHTACLRHLLHRRADPNLAPGGRGPLHEACLGGHVDCVELLLEHKADPNLLSDEGLAPLHLCTTQDSLRCAKLLLRHGATVNLPSEDDGETALHVAARHRLFDHARLYLRHGAQVDARSVREETALSVLCGQASCPGEGCLQLCRLLAAHGADIEARDETRRSPLHKACGAANASLVRFLLQRGADVNALDYGGISPLGCALQSAAFKRELRPHLAVKLLLNHGSQKIWPPAFVKVLKSCAAVPEIIEVLFNSYSQIPVSEKWVEAVPEEVFQQHQLFYESFFRLAGTVRCLQHLCRSAIRKKFGRKCHHLIPLLPVPKPLQDYLLLDPEGVVL
;
A
#
# COMPACT_ATOMS: atom_id res chain seq x y z
N MET A 1 9.09 -45.60 21.31
CA MET A 1 7.73 -45.10 21.54
C MET A 1 7.20 -44.62 20.20
N GLY A 2 6.09 -45.19 19.75
CA GLY A 2 5.69 -45.18 18.33
C GLY A 2 5.41 -43.79 17.78
N GLU A 3 5.94 -43.53 16.58
CA GLU A 3 5.52 -42.42 15.73
C GLU A 3 4.02 -42.58 15.45
N LEU A 4 3.23 -41.57 15.84
CA LEU A 4 1.85 -41.43 15.39
C LEU A 4 1.87 -41.44 13.85
N PRO A 5 0.95 -42.17 13.18
CA PRO A 5 0.88 -42.14 11.72
C PRO A 5 0.68 -40.68 11.27
N GLY A 6 1.58 -40.19 10.41
CA GLY A 6 1.48 -38.86 9.83
C GLY A 6 0.17 -38.70 9.03
N PRO A 7 -0.29 -37.46 8.80
CA PRO A 7 -1.56 -37.20 8.13
C PRO A 7 -1.62 -37.87 6.76
N VAL A 8 -2.75 -38.52 6.46
CA VAL A 8 -2.98 -39.18 5.17
C VAL A 8 -2.96 -38.10 4.07
N ARG A 9 -2.06 -38.27 3.10
CA ARG A 9 -1.88 -37.36 1.97
C ARG A 9 -2.62 -37.87 0.76
N GLU A 10 -3.54 -37.07 0.24
CA GLU A 10 -4.23 -37.37 -1.02
C GLU A 10 -3.76 -36.42 -2.12
N LYS A 11 -3.26 -37.00 -3.21
CA LYS A 11 -2.86 -36.24 -4.41
C LYS A 11 -4.07 -35.95 -5.27
N LEU A 12 -4.37 -34.67 -5.48
CA LEU A 12 -5.43 -34.21 -6.36
C LEU A 12 -4.83 -33.39 -7.51
N GLN A 13 -4.94 -33.89 -8.73
CA GLN A 13 -4.62 -33.11 -9.92
C GLN A 13 -5.86 -32.34 -10.35
N ILE A 14 -5.79 -30.99 -10.33
CA ILE A 14 -6.91 -30.12 -10.72
C ILE A 14 -6.45 -29.28 -11.92
N SER A 15 -6.97 -29.59 -13.10
CA SER A 15 -6.73 -28.77 -14.30
C SER A 15 -7.77 -27.63 -14.39
N PRO A 16 -7.40 -26.44 -14.90
CA PRO A 16 -8.19 -25.22 -14.86
C PRO A 16 -9.36 -25.19 -15.87
N LYS A 17 -9.61 -26.26 -16.64
CA LYS A 17 -10.81 -26.39 -17.46
C LYS A 17 -12.00 -26.79 -16.58
N LEU A 18 -12.42 -25.85 -15.74
CA LEU A 18 -13.70 -25.87 -15.08
C LEU A 18 -14.74 -25.07 -15.88
N ASP A 19 -14.62 -25.03 -17.21
CA ASP A 19 -15.60 -24.41 -18.11
C ASP A 19 -16.16 -25.42 -19.13
N SER A 20 -17.43 -25.72 -18.90
CA SER A 20 -18.55 -25.84 -19.85
C SER A 20 -18.64 -26.92 -20.93
N GLU A 21 -17.69 -27.84 -21.20
CA GLU A 21 -17.94 -28.83 -22.29
C GLU A 21 -17.59 -30.30 -22.07
N HIS A 22 -16.97 -30.72 -20.96
CA HIS A 22 -16.78 -32.15 -20.68
C HIS A 22 -17.08 -32.50 -19.21
N PRO A 23 -18.15 -33.26 -18.90
CA PRO A 23 -18.33 -33.80 -17.56
C PRO A 23 -17.20 -34.81 -17.34
N LEU A 24 -16.18 -34.41 -16.59
CA LEU A 24 -15.08 -35.27 -16.19
C LEU A 24 -15.66 -36.57 -15.65
N THR A 25 -15.19 -37.67 -16.22
CA THR A 25 -15.40 -39.04 -15.77
C THR A 25 -15.40 -39.11 -14.24
N ALA A 26 -16.59 -39.27 -13.69
CA ALA A 26 -16.80 -39.67 -12.31
C ALA A 26 -15.94 -40.91 -11.98
N ARG A 27 -15.14 -40.90 -10.90
CA ARG A 27 -14.80 -42.13 -10.16
C ARG A 27 -14.01 -42.00 -8.84
N ALA A 28 -13.24 -40.95 -8.57
CA ALA A 28 -12.50 -40.88 -7.29
C ALA A 28 -13.36 -40.29 -6.14
N PRO A 29 -13.39 -40.90 -4.93
CA PRO A 29 -14.09 -40.34 -3.77
C PRO A 29 -13.49 -39.01 -3.31
N SER A 30 -12.18 -38.83 -3.49
CA SER A 30 -11.42 -37.63 -3.14
C SER A 30 -11.83 -36.39 -3.93
N THR A 31 -12.08 -36.51 -5.24
CA THR A 31 -12.55 -35.38 -6.05
C THR A 31 -13.98 -34.97 -5.72
N LYS A 32 -14.86 -35.93 -5.42
CA LYS A 32 -16.22 -35.64 -4.93
C LYS A 32 -16.20 -34.93 -3.58
N TYR A 33 -15.31 -35.36 -2.69
CA TYR A 33 -15.14 -34.75 -1.38
C TYR A 33 -14.61 -33.31 -1.48
N TYR A 34 -13.59 -33.11 -2.31
CA TYR A 34 -13.08 -31.78 -2.63
C TYR A 34 -14.15 -30.87 -3.27
N MET A 35 -14.95 -31.37 -4.20
CA MET A 35 -16.05 -30.60 -4.80
C MET A 35 -17.13 -30.25 -3.78
N ALA A 36 -17.49 -31.17 -2.88
CA ALA A 36 -18.44 -30.89 -1.79
C ALA A 36 -17.94 -29.79 -0.85
N LEU A 37 -16.63 -29.72 -0.59
CA LEU A 37 -16.00 -28.67 0.20
C LEU A 37 -16.04 -27.30 -0.49
N ILE A 38 -15.86 -27.25 -1.81
CA ILE A 38 -15.96 -25.99 -2.57
C ILE A 38 -17.41 -25.52 -2.66
N THR A 39 -18.34 -26.43 -2.97
CA THR A 39 -19.76 -26.07 -3.15
C THR A 39 -20.49 -25.83 -1.85
N GLY A 40 -19.95 -26.31 -0.72
CA GLY A 40 -20.59 -26.20 0.60
C GLY A 40 -21.72 -27.20 0.81
N ASP A 41 -21.76 -28.31 0.06
CA ASP A 41 -22.79 -29.34 0.21
C ASP A 41 -22.52 -30.22 1.44
N LEU A 42 -23.12 -29.82 2.57
CA LEU A 42 -23.01 -30.51 3.85
C LEU A 42 -23.44 -31.98 3.75
N ARG A 43 -24.54 -32.30 3.05
CA ARG A 43 -25.10 -33.66 3.04
C ARG A 43 -24.14 -34.63 2.34
N SER A 44 -23.58 -34.19 1.22
CA SER A 44 -22.58 -34.98 0.50
C SER A 44 -21.30 -35.13 1.30
N LEU A 45 -20.88 -34.08 2.01
CA LEU A 45 -19.69 -34.12 2.87
C LEU A 45 -19.86 -35.13 4.02
N GLU A 46 -20.98 -35.09 4.75
CA GLU A 46 -21.26 -36.02 5.85
C GLU A 46 -21.19 -37.49 5.42
N VAL A 47 -21.85 -37.82 4.30
CA VAL A 47 -21.86 -39.19 3.75
C VAL A 47 -20.47 -39.64 3.33
N LEU A 48 -19.65 -38.74 2.78
CA LEU A 48 -18.30 -39.06 2.32
C LEU A 48 -17.31 -39.17 3.48
N THR A 49 -17.42 -38.30 4.49
CA THR A 49 -16.60 -38.37 5.72
C THR A 49 -16.86 -39.69 6.45
N ASP A 50 -18.12 -40.08 6.64
CA ASP A 50 -18.45 -41.33 7.35
C ASP A 50 -18.02 -42.59 6.60
N ARG A 51 -17.99 -42.56 5.26
CA ARG A 51 -17.67 -43.73 4.43
C ARG A 51 -16.18 -43.90 4.13
N TYR A 52 -15.45 -42.82 3.89
CA TYR A 52 -14.10 -42.89 3.31
C TYR A 52 -13.02 -42.19 4.14
N TYR A 53 -13.38 -41.23 4.99
CA TYR A 53 -12.42 -40.33 5.62
C TYR A 53 -12.69 -40.21 7.13
N GLN A 54 -12.31 -41.24 7.89
CA GLN A 54 -12.40 -41.21 9.36
C GLN A 54 -11.43 -40.19 9.97
N ASP A 55 -10.24 -40.06 9.40
CA ASP A 55 -9.29 -38.99 9.75
C ASP A 55 -9.59 -37.75 8.90
N VAL A 56 -10.01 -36.68 9.57
CA VAL A 56 -10.42 -35.41 8.92
C VAL A 56 -9.23 -34.50 8.64
N ASN A 57 -8.07 -34.79 9.23
CA ASN A 57 -6.81 -34.07 9.02
C ASN A 57 -6.08 -34.52 7.74
N LEU A 58 -6.82 -34.62 6.64
CA LEU A 58 -6.29 -34.93 5.32
C LEU A 58 -5.52 -33.74 4.77
N ILE A 59 -4.44 -34.03 4.06
CA ILE A 59 -3.71 -33.03 3.28
C ILE A 59 -3.98 -33.31 1.81
N PHE A 60 -4.66 -32.37 1.14
CA PHE A 60 -4.78 -32.35 -0.31
C PHE A 60 -3.54 -31.73 -0.90
N GLU A 61 -2.84 -32.49 -1.76
CA GLU A 61 -1.80 -31.96 -2.63
C GLU A 61 -2.46 -31.56 -3.95
N ILE A 62 -2.78 -30.26 -4.11
CA ILE A 62 -3.43 -29.71 -5.31
C ILE A 62 -2.33 -29.26 -6.28
N SER A 63 -2.18 -29.94 -7.40
CA SER A 63 -1.29 -29.47 -8.48
C SER A 63 -2.04 -28.49 -9.37
N LYS A 64 -1.61 -27.22 -9.41
CA LYS A 64 -2.06 -26.25 -10.42
C LYS A 64 -1.24 -26.39 -11.69
N ASP A 65 -1.79 -26.02 -12.85
CA ASP A 65 -1.10 -26.04 -14.17
C ASP A 65 0.04 -25.00 -14.30
N GLU A 66 0.41 -24.32 -13.21
CA GLU A 66 1.52 -23.38 -13.16
C GLU A 66 2.81 -24.13 -12.82
N LEU A 67 3.86 -23.90 -13.61
CA LEU A 67 5.16 -24.55 -13.48
C LEU A 67 6.11 -23.65 -12.69
N GLU A 68 6.71 -24.19 -11.63
CA GLU A 68 7.67 -23.53 -10.78
C GLU A 68 9.03 -24.26 -10.86
N TRP A 69 10.11 -23.48 -10.86
CA TRP A 69 11.46 -24.02 -10.79
C TRP A 69 11.79 -24.35 -9.33
N GLN A 70 11.85 -25.63 -9.01
CA GLN A 70 12.24 -26.11 -7.68
C GLN A 70 13.64 -26.72 -7.71
N VAL A 71 14.41 -26.49 -6.64
CA VAL A 71 15.75 -27.07 -6.46
C VAL A 71 15.61 -28.43 -5.78
N LYS A 72 15.93 -29.51 -6.51
CA LYS A 72 15.70 -30.89 -6.03
C LYS A 72 16.64 -31.38 -4.95
N SER A 73 17.79 -30.73 -4.74
CA SER A 73 18.63 -31.00 -3.58
C SER A 73 19.64 -29.87 -3.32
N LYS A 74 19.77 -29.47 -2.06
CA LYS A 74 21.08 -29.06 -1.52
C LYS A 74 21.83 -30.37 -1.28
N ALA A 75 22.57 -30.84 -2.27
CA ALA A 75 23.40 -32.03 -2.09
C ALA A 75 24.35 -31.82 -0.91
N SER A 76 24.47 -32.82 -0.02
CA SER A 76 25.35 -32.80 1.15
C SER A 76 26.83 -32.61 0.79
N TYR A 77 27.19 -32.76 -0.49
CA TYR A 77 28.49 -32.42 -1.06
C TYR A 77 28.30 -31.97 -2.52
N GLY A 78 28.49 -30.67 -2.80
CA GLY A 78 28.54 -30.13 -4.16
C GLY A 78 27.57 -28.97 -4.42
N LEU A 79 28.12 -27.82 -4.83
CA LEU A 79 27.43 -26.55 -5.12
C LEU A 79 26.61 -26.58 -6.44
N SER A 80 25.88 -27.66 -6.73
CA SER A 80 25.04 -27.75 -7.94
C SER A 80 23.64 -28.27 -7.58
N GLY A 81 22.74 -27.35 -7.28
CA GLY A 81 21.31 -27.66 -7.22
C GLY A 81 20.78 -27.88 -8.63
N LEU A 82 20.34 -29.11 -8.94
CA LEU A 82 19.55 -29.36 -10.15
C LEU A 82 18.20 -28.66 -10.00
N TRP A 83 17.95 -27.69 -10.87
CA TRP A 83 16.64 -27.08 -11.03
C TRP A 83 15.76 -28.00 -11.87
N SER A 84 14.59 -28.35 -11.36
CA SER A 84 13.57 -29.05 -12.12
C SER A 84 12.30 -28.22 -12.17
N LEU A 85 11.69 -28.18 -13.35
CA LEU A 85 10.40 -27.55 -13.58
C LEU A 85 9.31 -28.50 -13.07
N GLU A 86 8.63 -28.16 -11.98
CA GLU A 86 7.56 -28.96 -11.38
C GLU A 86 6.28 -28.12 -11.25
N TYR A 87 5.12 -28.78 -11.26
CA TYR A 87 3.85 -28.09 -11.03
C TYR A 87 3.79 -27.54 -9.61
N LYS A 88 3.28 -26.33 -9.45
CA LYS A 88 3.01 -25.73 -8.14
C LYS A 88 2.08 -26.63 -7.35
N GLN A 89 2.58 -27.15 -6.22
CA GLN A 89 1.82 -27.98 -5.30
C GLN A 89 1.30 -27.10 -4.17
N GLU A 90 -0.03 -26.94 -4.07
CA GLU A 90 -0.67 -26.32 -2.93
C GLU A 90 -1.15 -27.39 -1.96
N LEU A 91 -0.62 -27.38 -0.74
CA LEU A 91 -1.06 -28.25 0.33
C LEU A 91 -2.23 -27.59 1.06
N SER A 92 -3.40 -28.24 1.12
CA SER A 92 -4.55 -27.67 1.81
C SER A 92 -5.31 -28.73 2.62
N THR A 93 -5.85 -28.34 3.77
CA THR A 93 -6.73 -29.20 4.57
C THR A 93 -8.18 -28.97 4.17
N PRO A 94 -9.08 -29.95 4.37
CA PRO A 94 -10.51 -29.75 4.17
C PRO A 94 -11.04 -28.58 5.01
N LEU A 95 -10.49 -28.38 6.21
CA LEU A 95 -10.84 -27.28 7.09
C LEU A 95 -10.43 -25.93 6.50
N CYS A 96 -9.22 -25.80 5.93
CA CYS A 96 -8.79 -24.58 5.24
C CYS A 96 -9.68 -24.25 4.03
N LEU A 97 -10.09 -25.26 3.25
CA LEU A 97 -10.95 -25.06 2.09
C LEU A 97 -12.35 -24.58 2.50
N ALA A 98 -12.95 -25.18 3.52
CA ALA A 98 -14.22 -24.73 4.07
C ALA A 98 -14.13 -23.30 4.63
N ALA A 99 -13.03 -22.97 5.32
CA ALA A 99 -12.77 -21.64 5.86
C ALA A 99 -12.59 -20.58 4.76
N ARG A 100 -11.83 -20.89 3.70
CA ARG A 100 -11.60 -20.01 2.55
C ARG A 100 -12.89 -19.59 1.86
N HIS A 101 -13.83 -20.53 1.69
CA HIS A 101 -15.11 -20.27 1.03
C HIS A 101 -16.21 -19.76 1.96
N GLY A 102 -15.99 -19.75 3.28
CA GLY A 102 -16.98 -19.27 4.25
C GLY A 102 -18.09 -20.27 4.58
N HIS A 103 -17.88 -21.57 4.32
CA HIS A 103 -18.88 -22.61 4.53
C HIS A 103 -18.95 -23.04 6.00
N THR A 104 -19.64 -22.24 6.82
CA THR A 104 -19.75 -22.42 8.28
C THR A 104 -20.28 -23.78 8.70
N ALA A 105 -21.28 -24.32 7.97
CA ALA A 105 -21.89 -25.60 8.29
C ALA A 105 -20.90 -26.77 8.08
N CYS A 106 -20.19 -26.79 6.95
CA CYS A 106 -19.14 -27.76 6.66
C CYS A 106 -18.01 -27.65 7.68
N LEU A 107 -17.57 -26.42 7.97
CA LEU A 107 -16.52 -26.16 8.96
C LEU A 107 -16.90 -26.67 10.35
N ARG A 108 -18.13 -26.41 10.80
CA ARG A 108 -18.66 -26.93 12.07
C ARG A 108 -18.63 -28.46 12.10
N HIS A 109 -19.06 -29.12 11.03
CA HIS A 109 -19.04 -30.59 10.96
C HIS A 109 -17.61 -31.15 11.10
N LEU A 110 -16.65 -30.57 10.37
CA LEU A 110 -15.25 -30.98 10.42
C LEU A 110 -14.64 -30.77 11.82
N LEU A 111 -14.95 -29.66 12.50
CA LEU A 111 -14.48 -29.39 13.86
C LEU A 111 -15.07 -30.35 14.90
N HIS A 112 -16.35 -30.76 14.76
CA HIS A 112 -16.96 -31.77 15.64
C HIS A 112 -16.27 -33.14 15.50
N ARG A 113 -15.68 -33.42 14.33
CA ARG A 113 -14.88 -34.63 14.07
C ARG A 113 -13.41 -34.49 14.50
N ARG A 114 -13.09 -33.51 15.34
CA ARG A 114 -11.74 -33.25 15.87
C ARG A 114 -10.71 -32.88 14.79
N ALA A 115 -11.12 -32.16 13.76
CA ALA A 115 -10.16 -31.53 12.85
C ALA A 115 -9.30 -30.53 13.62
N ASP A 116 -7.99 -30.54 13.39
CA ASP A 116 -7.05 -29.65 14.07
C ASP A 116 -7.13 -28.23 13.48
N PRO A 117 -7.55 -27.21 14.26
CA PRO A 117 -7.76 -25.86 13.75
C PRO A 117 -6.47 -25.11 13.43
N ASN A 118 -5.32 -25.60 13.90
CA ASN A 118 -4.00 -24.99 13.70
C ASN A 118 -3.19 -25.68 12.59
N LEU A 119 -3.74 -26.71 11.93
CA LEU A 119 -3.03 -27.45 10.89
C LEU A 119 -2.90 -26.61 9.61
N ALA A 120 -1.67 -26.18 9.30
CA ALA A 120 -1.36 -25.30 8.18
C ALA A 120 -0.32 -25.92 7.22
N PRO A 121 -0.68 -26.96 6.44
CA PRO A 121 0.29 -27.69 5.63
C PRO A 121 0.77 -26.92 4.40
N GLY A 122 -0.02 -25.97 3.88
CA GLY A 122 0.37 -25.04 2.81
C GLY A 122 0.70 -23.65 3.32
N GLY A 123 1.17 -23.56 4.56
CA GLY A 123 1.60 -22.31 5.16
C GLY A 123 0.52 -21.36 5.63
N ARG A 124 -0.73 -21.54 5.21
CA ARG A 124 -1.87 -20.78 5.74
C ARG A 124 -2.84 -21.70 6.46
N GLY A 125 -3.01 -21.43 7.77
CA GLY A 125 -4.00 -22.13 8.59
C GLY A 125 -5.45 -21.71 8.27
N PRO A 126 -6.45 -22.47 8.76
CA PRO A 126 -7.87 -22.17 8.54
C PRO A 126 -8.27 -20.76 9.00
N LEU A 127 -7.71 -20.30 10.12
CA LEU A 127 -7.99 -18.97 10.67
C LEU A 127 -7.47 -17.85 9.75
N HIS A 128 -6.34 -18.06 9.08
CA HIS A 128 -5.77 -17.12 8.12
C HIS A 128 -6.69 -16.93 6.91
N GLU A 129 -7.16 -18.04 6.33
CA GLU A 129 -8.06 -18.07 5.18
C GLU A 129 -9.42 -17.41 5.51
N ALA A 130 -9.97 -17.70 6.70
CA ALA A 130 -11.21 -17.08 7.15
C ALA A 130 -11.07 -15.56 7.34
N CYS A 131 -9.94 -15.08 7.86
CA CYS A 131 -9.67 -13.65 8.05
C CYS A 131 -9.49 -12.92 6.72
N LEU A 132 -8.76 -13.55 5.78
CA LEU A 132 -8.56 -13.02 4.43
C LEU A 132 -9.89 -12.88 3.67
N GLY A 133 -10.77 -13.89 3.79
CA GLY A 133 -12.10 -13.88 3.17
C GLY A 133 -13.14 -13.00 3.90
N GLY A 134 -12.84 -12.50 5.09
CA GLY A 134 -13.80 -11.73 5.90
C GLY A 134 -14.94 -12.56 6.48
N HIS A 135 -14.77 -13.89 6.60
CA HIS A 135 -15.80 -14.84 7.03
C HIS A 135 -15.91 -14.87 8.56
N VAL A 136 -16.67 -13.93 9.12
CA VAL A 136 -16.81 -13.71 10.57
C VAL A 136 -17.25 -14.96 11.33
N ASP A 137 -18.27 -15.65 10.84
CA ASP A 137 -18.84 -16.83 11.49
C ASP A 137 -17.85 -18.00 11.52
N CYS A 138 -17.01 -18.14 10.49
CA CYS A 138 -15.93 -19.13 10.46
C CYS A 138 -14.84 -18.79 11.49
N VAL A 139 -14.48 -17.51 11.61
CA VAL A 139 -13.50 -17.04 12.60
C VAL A 139 -14.00 -17.30 14.02
N GLU A 140 -15.27 -17.01 14.31
CA GLU A 140 -15.87 -17.27 15.62
C GLU A 140 -15.81 -18.77 15.98
N LEU A 141 -16.26 -19.66 15.08
CA LEU A 141 -16.22 -21.10 15.30
C LEU A 141 -14.79 -21.64 15.50
N LEU A 142 -13.81 -21.15 14.73
CA LEU A 142 -12.42 -21.57 14.88
C LEU A 142 -11.85 -21.15 16.24
N LEU A 143 -12.14 -19.93 16.69
CA LEU A 143 -11.68 -19.40 17.98
C LEU A 143 -12.35 -20.10 19.17
N GLU A 144 -13.63 -20.48 19.06
CA GLU A 144 -14.32 -21.31 20.05
C GLU A 144 -13.66 -22.69 20.22
N HIS A 145 -13.17 -23.26 19.11
CA HIS A 145 -12.44 -24.53 19.08
C HIS A 145 -10.93 -24.40 19.41
N LYS A 146 -10.51 -23.29 20.06
CA LYS A 146 -9.13 -23.03 20.49
C LYS A 146 -8.12 -22.92 19.35
N ALA A 147 -8.51 -22.36 18.21
CA ALA A 147 -7.54 -21.92 17.20
C ALA A 147 -6.62 -20.84 17.81
N ASP A 148 -5.33 -20.92 17.51
CA ASP A 148 -4.35 -19.96 18.00
C ASP A 148 -4.45 -18.65 17.20
N PRO A 149 -4.86 -17.52 17.82
CA PRO A 149 -5.07 -16.26 17.10
C PRO A 149 -3.76 -15.56 16.70
N ASN A 150 -2.62 -16.08 17.17
CA ASN A 150 -1.27 -15.56 16.90
C ASN A 150 -0.42 -16.54 16.08
N LEU A 151 -1.03 -17.61 15.56
CA LEU A 151 -0.33 -18.54 14.67
C LEU A 151 0.19 -17.76 13.46
N LEU A 152 1.44 -17.97 13.08
CA LEU A 152 2.03 -17.30 11.93
C LEU A 152 1.85 -18.17 10.68
N SER A 153 1.59 -17.54 9.54
CA SER A 153 1.68 -18.20 8.25
C SER A 153 3.14 -18.42 7.82
N ASP A 154 3.36 -19.18 6.74
CA ASP A 154 4.70 -19.31 6.12
C ASP A 154 5.25 -17.98 5.60
N GLU A 155 4.39 -16.97 5.39
CA GLU A 155 4.76 -15.58 5.06
C GLU A 155 5.04 -14.74 6.33
N GLY A 156 5.10 -15.39 7.49
CA GLY A 156 5.29 -14.72 8.77
C GLY A 156 4.13 -13.81 9.18
N LEU A 157 2.92 -13.99 8.60
CA LEU A 157 1.77 -13.12 8.87
C LEU A 157 0.81 -13.74 9.88
N ALA A 158 0.56 -13.03 10.98
CA ALA A 158 -0.53 -13.37 11.90
C ALA A 158 -1.94 -13.11 11.28
N PRO A 159 -3.02 -13.75 11.78
CA PRO A 159 -4.39 -13.57 11.29
C PRO A 159 -4.87 -12.10 11.28
N LEU A 160 -4.42 -11.28 12.24
CA LEU A 160 -4.72 -9.85 12.28
C LEU A 160 -4.14 -9.08 11.08
N HIS A 161 -2.99 -9.50 10.55
CA HIS A 161 -2.39 -8.89 9.35
C HIS A 161 -3.19 -9.19 8.09
N LEU A 162 -3.93 -10.30 8.05
CA LEU A 162 -4.73 -10.67 6.89
C LEU A 162 -6.09 -9.96 6.82
N CYS A 163 -6.45 -9.23 7.87
CA CYS A 163 -7.66 -8.39 7.91
C CYS A 163 -7.46 -7.11 7.06
N THR A 164 -7.47 -7.26 5.74
CA THR A 164 -7.15 -6.19 4.76
C THR A 164 -8.37 -5.52 4.13
N THR A 165 -9.56 -6.07 4.33
CA THR A 165 -10.82 -5.56 3.78
C THR A 165 -11.68 -4.91 4.85
N GLN A 166 -12.60 -4.01 4.46
CA GLN A 166 -13.52 -3.37 5.41
C GLN A 166 -14.42 -4.42 6.12
N ASP A 167 -14.80 -5.49 5.42
CA ASP A 167 -15.65 -6.56 5.95
C ASP A 167 -14.96 -7.37 7.06
N SER A 168 -13.62 -7.47 7.00
CA SER A 168 -12.81 -8.15 8.02
C SER A 168 -12.76 -7.42 9.38
N LEU A 169 -13.39 -6.24 9.53
CA LEU A 169 -13.41 -5.49 10.80
C LEU A 169 -14.02 -6.32 11.94
N ARG A 170 -15.06 -7.10 11.63
CA ARG A 170 -15.70 -7.99 12.62
C ARG A 170 -14.77 -9.16 12.99
N CYS A 171 -14.02 -9.71 12.03
CA CYS A 171 -12.99 -10.71 12.30
C CYS A 171 -11.90 -10.15 13.23
N ALA A 172 -11.39 -8.94 12.95
CA ALA A 172 -10.42 -8.27 13.80
C ALA A 172 -10.93 -8.06 15.25
N LYS A 173 -12.20 -7.70 15.42
CA LYS A 173 -12.84 -7.60 16.76
C LYS A 173 -12.83 -8.93 17.51
N LEU A 174 -13.15 -10.02 16.83
CA LEU A 174 -13.18 -11.36 17.41
C LEU A 174 -11.77 -11.82 17.80
N LEU A 175 -10.79 -11.67 16.91
CA LEU A 175 -9.40 -12.00 17.17
C LEU A 175 -8.88 -11.29 18.44
N LEU A 176 -9.12 -9.99 18.57
CA LEU A 176 -8.70 -9.25 19.76
C LEU A 176 -9.42 -9.68 21.05
N ARG A 177 -10.69 -10.07 20.98
CA ARG A 177 -11.42 -10.61 22.13
C ARG A 177 -10.85 -11.95 22.61
N HIS A 178 -10.35 -12.76 21.68
CA HIS A 178 -9.75 -14.07 21.96
C HIS A 178 -8.24 -14.01 22.23
N GLY A 179 -7.67 -12.81 22.47
CA GLY A 179 -6.28 -12.66 22.93
C GLY A 179 -5.24 -12.52 21.82
N ALA A 180 -5.64 -12.11 20.61
CA ALA A 180 -4.68 -11.78 19.55
C ALA A 180 -3.79 -10.60 19.96
N THR A 181 -2.48 -10.72 19.73
CA THR A 181 -1.49 -9.69 20.06
C THR A 181 -1.42 -8.63 18.97
N VAL A 182 -1.92 -7.42 19.28
CA VAL A 182 -2.01 -6.29 18.32
C VAL A 182 -0.65 -5.86 17.76
N ASN A 183 0.38 -5.92 18.60
CA ASN A 183 1.74 -5.44 18.29
C ASN A 183 2.67 -6.55 17.81
N LEU A 184 2.13 -7.72 17.43
CA LEU A 184 2.94 -8.80 16.87
C LEU A 184 3.50 -8.34 15.52
N PRO A 185 4.83 -8.26 15.34
CA PRO A 185 5.40 -7.97 14.03
C PRO A 185 5.29 -9.21 13.13
N SER A 186 5.16 -9.00 11.82
CA SER A 186 5.39 -10.05 10.85
C SER A 186 6.85 -10.48 10.83
N GLU A 187 7.13 -11.75 10.51
CA GLU A 187 8.53 -12.23 10.50
C GLU A 187 9.35 -11.65 9.33
N ASP A 188 8.73 -11.50 8.16
CA ASP A 188 9.43 -11.07 6.94
C ASP A 188 9.74 -9.57 6.92
N ASP A 189 8.71 -8.73 7.08
CA ASP A 189 8.82 -7.26 6.97
C ASP A 189 8.84 -6.55 8.34
N GLY A 190 8.59 -7.24 9.46
CA GLY A 190 8.46 -6.61 10.78
C GLY A 190 7.22 -5.73 10.91
N GLU A 191 6.22 -5.91 10.06
CA GLU A 191 5.05 -5.06 10.00
C GLU A 191 4.02 -5.47 11.05
N THR A 192 3.45 -4.50 11.76
CA THR A 192 2.35 -4.74 12.69
C THR A 192 0.99 -4.61 12.00
N ALA A 193 -0.08 -5.07 12.64
CA ALA A 193 -1.45 -4.94 12.13
C ALA A 193 -1.83 -3.47 11.79
N LEU A 194 -1.24 -2.50 12.49
CA LEU A 194 -1.44 -1.08 12.20
C LEU A 194 -0.80 -0.64 10.88
N HIS A 195 0.36 -1.19 10.51
CA HIS A 195 1.01 -0.92 9.21
C HIS A 195 0.15 -1.42 8.06
N VAL A 196 -0.41 -2.63 8.20
CA VAL A 196 -1.30 -3.20 7.18
C VAL A 196 -2.59 -2.38 7.07
N ALA A 197 -3.20 -2.00 8.20
CA ALA A 197 -4.37 -1.11 8.19
C ALA A 197 -4.07 0.24 7.51
N ALA A 198 -2.87 0.80 7.72
CA ALA A 198 -2.41 2.01 7.06
C ALA A 198 -2.23 1.85 5.55
N ARG A 199 -1.65 0.73 5.10
CA ARG A 199 -1.47 0.39 3.68
C ARG A 199 -2.82 0.30 2.95
N HIS A 200 -3.80 -0.34 3.57
CA HIS A 200 -5.14 -0.52 2.99
C HIS A 200 -6.12 0.62 3.31
N ARG A 201 -5.69 1.66 4.05
CA ARG A 201 -6.50 2.85 4.41
C ARG A 201 -7.75 2.50 5.25
N LEU A 202 -7.64 1.49 6.08
CA LEU A 202 -8.73 0.99 6.92
C LEU A 202 -8.81 1.82 8.21
N PHE A 203 -9.63 2.88 8.18
CA PHE A 203 -9.82 3.78 9.32
C PHE A 203 -10.36 3.05 10.56
N ASP A 204 -11.38 2.21 10.37
CA ASP A 204 -12.04 1.54 11.50
C ASP A 204 -11.15 0.49 12.17
N HIS A 205 -10.37 -0.26 11.37
CA HIS A 205 -9.37 -1.20 11.89
C HIS A 205 -8.29 -0.47 12.67
N ALA A 206 -7.70 0.59 12.10
CA ALA A 206 -6.69 1.37 12.81
C ALA A 206 -7.22 1.97 14.12
N ARG A 207 -8.45 2.50 14.12
CA ARG A 207 -9.11 3.00 15.33
C ARG A 207 -9.29 1.91 16.39
N LEU A 208 -9.64 0.71 15.95
CA LEU A 208 -9.79 -0.45 16.82
C LEU A 208 -8.44 -0.90 17.38
N TYR A 209 -7.41 -1.04 16.55
CA TYR A 209 -6.07 -1.41 17.01
C TYR A 209 -5.50 -0.42 18.02
N LEU A 210 -5.64 0.88 17.78
CA LEU A 210 -5.18 1.91 18.73
C LEU A 210 -5.94 1.88 20.06
N ARG A 211 -7.24 1.57 20.06
CA ARG A 211 -8.01 1.37 21.30
C ARG A 211 -7.54 0.16 22.10
N HIS A 212 -7.00 -0.85 21.44
CA HIS A 212 -6.45 -2.06 22.05
C HIS A 212 -4.92 -1.96 22.32
N GLY A 213 -4.35 -0.75 22.30
CA GLY A 213 -2.95 -0.52 22.69
C GLY A 213 -1.93 -0.77 21.57
N ALA A 214 -2.33 -0.61 20.30
CA ALA A 214 -1.37 -0.60 19.20
C ALA A 214 -0.33 0.51 19.38
N GLN A 215 0.95 0.16 19.19
CA GLN A 215 2.04 1.12 19.16
C GLN A 215 2.01 1.88 17.84
N VAL A 216 1.78 3.20 17.93
CA VAL A 216 1.64 4.09 16.75
C VAL A 216 2.94 4.20 15.97
N ASP A 217 4.05 4.34 16.70
CA ASP A 217 5.41 4.52 16.15
C ASP A 217 6.20 3.20 16.11
N ALA A 218 5.50 2.06 16.10
CA ALA A 218 6.14 0.79 15.78
C ALA A 218 6.85 0.91 14.43
N ARG A 219 8.05 0.33 14.34
CA ARG A 219 8.88 0.40 13.14
C ARG A 219 8.95 -0.98 12.49
N SER A 220 8.77 -1.01 11.17
CA SER A 220 9.06 -2.19 10.36
C SER A 220 10.57 -2.43 10.23
N VAL A 221 10.97 -3.51 9.55
CA VAL A 221 12.38 -3.79 9.20
C VAL A 221 12.99 -2.64 8.40
N ARG A 222 12.21 -1.97 7.54
CA ARG A 222 12.60 -0.77 6.76
C ARG A 222 12.57 0.52 7.59
N GLU A 223 12.43 0.43 8.91
CA GLU A 223 12.20 1.54 9.84
C GLU A 223 10.97 2.40 9.51
N GLU A 224 10.02 1.87 8.74
CA GLU A 224 8.80 2.61 8.38
C GLU A 224 7.82 2.58 9.54
N THR A 225 7.17 3.71 9.83
CA THR A 225 6.01 3.78 10.72
C THR A 225 4.71 3.63 9.93
N ALA A 226 3.61 3.32 10.61
CA ALA A 226 2.29 3.23 9.97
C ALA A 226 1.90 4.53 9.23
N LEU A 227 2.27 5.70 9.78
CA LEU A 227 2.05 7.01 9.14
C LEU A 227 2.91 7.17 7.87
N SER A 228 4.16 6.71 7.89
CA SER A 228 5.06 6.70 6.73
C SER A 228 4.51 5.82 5.60
N VAL A 229 4.03 4.62 5.92
CA VAL A 229 3.40 3.70 4.97
C VAL A 229 2.14 4.31 4.34
N LEU A 230 1.26 4.92 5.13
CA LEU A 230 0.07 5.62 4.65
C LEU A 230 0.41 6.71 3.63
N CYS A 231 1.46 7.50 3.91
CA CYS A 231 1.88 8.59 3.05
C CYS A 231 2.51 8.13 1.72
N GLY A 232 3.12 6.94 1.68
CA GLY A 232 3.77 6.40 0.48
C GLY A 232 2.82 5.83 -0.56
N GLN A 233 1.59 5.48 -0.16
CA GLN A 233 0.62 4.88 -1.07
C GLN A 233 0.08 5.92 -2.07
N ALA A 234 0.18 5.63 -3.37
CA ALA A 234 -0.36 6.48 -4.42
C ALA A 234 -1.89 6.62 -4.25
N SER A 235 -2.35 7.86 -4.03
CA SER A 235 -3.73 8.13 -3.63
C SER A 235 -4.69 7.91 -4.79
N CYS A 236 -5.83 7.26 -4.51
CA CYS A 236 -7.09 7.73 -5.07
C CYS A 236 -7.50 8.96 -4.25
N PRO A 237 -8.04 10.04 -4.84
CA PRO A 237 -8.47 11.22 -4.10
C PRO A 237 -9.68 10.88 -3.21
N GLY A 238 -9.45 10.52 -1.94
CA GLY A 238 -10.49 10.23 -0.97
C GLY A 238 -10.11 10.73 0.42
N GLU A 239 -11.10 11.19 1.18
CA GLU A 239 -10.90 11.71 2.54
C GLU A 239 -10.37 10.67 3.54
N GLY A 240 -10.53 9.37 3.24
CA GLY A 240 -10.14 8.27 4.13
C GLY A 240 -8.67 8.32 4.56
N CYS A 241 -7.74 8.59 3.62
CA CYS A 241 -6.32 8.71 3.95
C CYS A 241 -6.05 9.87 4.93
N LEU A 242 -6.71 11.00 4.72
CA LEU A 242 -6.56 12.18 5.57
C LEU A 242 -7.17 11.94 6.95
N GLN A 243 -8.34 11.26 7.01
CA GLN A 243 -8.98 10.88 8.27
C GLN A 243 -8.10 9.93 9.08
N LEU A 244 -7.50 8.92 8.44
CA LEU A 244 -6.58 7.99 9.08
C LEU A 244 -5.30 8.69 9.55
N CYS A 245 -4.71 9.58 8.72
CA CYS A 245 -3.55 10.37 9.11
C CYS A 245 -3.83 11.28 10.31
N ARG A 246 -5.02 11.93 10.34
CA ARG A 246 -5.47 12.73 11.50
C ARG A 246 -5.62 11.88 12.76
N LEU A 247 -6.14 10.66 12.63
CA LEU A 247 -6.31 9.74 13.74
C LEU A 247 -4.96 9.26 14.29
N LEU A 248 -4.01 8.88 13.42
CA LEU A 248 -2.65 8.53 13.84
C LEU A 248 -1.96 9.71 14.54
N ALA A 249 -2.04 10.92 13.96
CA ALA A 249 -1.49 12.12 14.57
C ALA A 249 -2.16 12.48 15.91
N ALA A 250 -3.46 12.22 16.07
CA ALA A 250 -4.16 12.42 17.35
C ALA A 250 -3.69 11.45 18.43
N HIS A 251 -3.22 10.26 18.05
CA HIS A 251 -2.62 9.27 18.94
C HIS A 251 -1.10 9.45 19.14
N GLY A 252 -0.52 10.56 18.66
CA GLY A 252 0.87 10.92 18.91
C GLY A 252 1.87 10.40 17.90
N ALA A 253 1.45 10.00 16.69
CA ALA A 253 2.36 9.56 15.64
C ALA A 253 3.46 10.60 15.35
N ASP A 254 4.70 10.13 15.28
CA ASP A 254 5.84 10.97 14.89
C ASP A 254 5.77 11.34 13.40
N ILE A 255 5.65 12.64 13.15
CA ILE A 255 5.52 13.24 11.82
C ILE A 255 6.88 13.32 11.11
N GLU A 256 7.97 13.30 11.87
CA GLU A 256 9.34 13.37 11.35
C GLU A 256 10.02 11.99 11.32
N ALA A 257 9.26 10.92 11.57
CA ALA A 257 9.77 9.55 11.56
C ALA A 257 10.44 9.23 10.21
N ARG A 258 11.72 8.86 10.27
CA ARG A 258 12.52 8.55 9.08
C ARG A 258 12.63 7.05 8.90
N ASP A 259 12.47 6.61 7.65
CA ASP A 259 12.74 5.23 7.24
C ASP A 259 14.24 4.97 7.02
N GLU A 260 14.59 3.75 6.61
CA GLU A 260 15.97 3.31 6.32
C GLU A 260 16.69 4.24 5.34
N THR A 261 15.97 4.85 4.39
CA THR A 261 16.51 5.77 3.39
C THR A 261 16.51 7.22 3.85
N ARG A 262 16.24 7.46 5.13
CA ARG A 262 16.03 8.78 5.75
C ARG A 262 14.86 9.57 5.17
N ARG A 263 13.91 8.93 4.49
CA ARG A 263 12.71 9.62 3.97
C ARG A 263 11.72 9.82 5.11
N SER A 264 11.33 11.08 5.28
CA SER A 264 10.22 11.44 6.17
C SER A 264 8.86 11.14 5.50
N PRO A 265 7.76 11.12 6.25
CA PRO A 265 6.42 10.94 5.69
C PRO A 265 6.07 12.03 4.67
N LEU A 266 6.64 13.23 4.81
CA LEU A 266 6.49 14.30 3.83
C LEU A 266 7.11 13.92 2.47
N HIS A 267 8.30 13.29 2.44
CA HIS A 267 8.89 12.81 1.18
C HIS A 267 7.96 11.82 0.46
N LYS A 268 7.39 10.89 1.22
CA LYS A 268 6.47 9.87 0.72
C LYS A 268 5.17 10.49 0.21
N ALA A 269 4.56 11.40 0.97
CA ALA A 269 3.36 12.13 0.56
C ALA A 269 3.59 12.96 -0.71
N CYS A 270 4.78 13.57 -0.84
CA CYS A 270 5.19 14.32 -2.02
C CYS A 270 5.38 13.40 -3.25
N GLY A 271 6.04 12.25 -3.09
CA GLY A 271 6.19 11.25 -4.16
C GLY A 271 4.87 10.56 -4.54
N ALA A 272 3.90 10.52 -3.62
CA ALA A 272 2.53 10.06 -3.87
C ALA A 272 1.64 11.13 -4.54
N ALA A 273 2.13 12.37 -4.70
CA ALA A 273 1.39 13.52 -5.19
C ALA A 273 0.09 13.83 -4.39
N ASN A 274 0.05 13.50 -3.10
CA ASN A 274 -1.14 13.74 -2.26
C ASN A 274 -1.10 15.11 -1.58
N ALA A 275 -1.62 16.14 -2.25
CA ALA A 275 -1.60 17.51 -1.75
C ALA A 275 -2.30 17.70 -0.40
N SER A 276 -3.36 16.92 -0.11
CA SER A 276 -4.09 16.99 1.16
C SER A 276 -3.25 16.50 2.34
N LEU A 277 -2.52 15.39 2.17
CA LEU A 277 -1.58 14.90 3.19
C LEU A 277 -0.39 15.85 3.35
N VAL A 278 0.18 16.34 2.24
CA VAL A 278 1.27 17.32 2.29
C VAL A 278 0.85 18.57 3.07
N ARG A 279 -0.33 19.12 2.81
CA ARG A 279 -0.87 20.26 3.57
C ARG A 279 -0.97 19.96 5.07
N PHE A 280 -1.51 18.79 5.42
CA PHE A 280 -1.68 18.39 6.81
C PHE A 280 -0.34 18.25 7.54
N LEU A 281 0.64 17.56 6.93
CA LEU A 281 1.98 17.38 7.50
C LEU A 281 2.70 18.72 7.69
N LEU A 282 2.64 19.61 6.70
CA LEU A 282 3.24 20.94 6.77
C LEU A 282 2.59 21.82 7.86
N GLN A 283 1.27 21.73 8.05
CA GLN A 283 0.57 22.43 9.13
C GLN A 283 0.96 21.94 10.52
N ARG A 284 1.38 20.67 10.63
CA ARG A 284 1.86 20.08 11.87
C ARG A 284 3.37 20.31 12.10
N GLY A 285 4.03 21.08 11.24
CA GLY A 285 5.43 21.47 11.41
C GLY A 285 6.44 20.54 10.76
N ALA A 286 6.03 19.70 9.80
CA ALA A 286 6.96 18.84 9.09
C ALA A 286 8.08 19.64 8.40
N ASP A 287 9.32 19.13 8.43
CA ASP A 287 10.46 19.82 7.83
C ASP A 287 10.42 19.73 6.30
N VAL A 288 10.14 20.88 5.68
CA VAL A 288 10.05 21.05 4.23
C VAL A 288 11.38 20.77 3.51
N ASN A 289 12.50 20.91 4.22
CA ASN A 289 13.84 20.84 3.66
C ASN A 289 14.65 19.65 4.17
N ALA A 290 14.01 18.68 4.82
CA ALA A 290 14.66 17.44 5.17
C ALA A 290 15.25 16.78 3.92
N LEU A 291 16.40 16.12 4.05
CA LEU A 291 17.06 15.43 2.94
C LEU A 291 17.04 13.94 3.22
N ASP A 292 16.69 13.16 2.20
CA ASP A 292 16.87 11.71 2.21
C ASP A 292 18.35 11.32 2.00
N TYR A 293 18.65 10.01 2.03
CA TYR A 293 20.02 9.51 1.84
C TYR A 293 20.59 9.88 0.45
N GLY A 294 19.73 10.07 -0.55
CA GLY A 294 20.12 10.52 -1.89
C GLY A 294 20.34 12.03 -2.01
N GLY A 295 20.19 12.79 -0.91
CA GLY A 295 20.25 14.25 -0.92
C GLY A 295 19.04 14.89 -1.63
N ILE A 296 17.95 14.15 -1.81
CA ILE A 296 16.72 14.61 -2.43
C ILE A 296 15.83 15.19 -1.33
N SER A 297 15.29 16.38 -1.58
CA SER A 297 14.30 17.02 -0.70
C SER A 297 12.87 16.58 -1.04
N PRO A 298 11.86 16.85 -0.19
CA PRO A 298 10.46 16.56 -0.50
C PRO A 298 10.00 17.19 -1.82
N LEU A 299 10.51 18.40 -2.14
CA LEU A 299 10.29 19.05 -3.42
C LEU A 299 10.86 18.23 -4.57
N GLY A 300 12.08 17.70 -4.42
CA GLY A 300 12.69 16.81 -5.41
C GLY A 300 11.87 15.54 -5.66
N CYS A 301 11.34 14.90 -4.60
CA CYS A 301 10.46 13.74 -4.73
C CYS A 301 9.17 14.08 -5.48
N ALA A 302 8.55 15.23 -5.20
CA ALA A 302 7.36 15.69 -5.92
C ALA A 302 7.66 15.85 -7.43
N LEU A 303 8.80 16.44 -7.78
CA LEU A 303 9.20 16.69 -9.17
C LEU A 303 9.54 15.40 -9.93
N GLN A 304 10.23 14.44 -9.28
CA GLN A 304 10.54 13.15 -9.89
C GLN A 304 9.27 12.33 -10.17
N SER A 305 8.27 12.41 -9.29
CA SER A 305 7.01 11.67 -9.47
C SER A 305 6.00 12.38 -10.40
N ALA A 306 6.20 13.66 -10.68
CA ALA A 306 5.23 14.51 -11.38
C ALA A 306 4.87 14.02 -12.77
N ALA A 307 5.85 13.51 -13.53
CA ALA A 307 5.65 13.04 -14.91
C ALA A 307 4.66 11.87 -14.98
N PHE A 308 4.74 10.95 -14.01
CA PHE A 308 3.98 9.71 -13.99
C PHE A 308 2.58 9.87 -13.37
N LYS A 309 2.36 10.91 -12.56
CA LYS A 309 1.15 11.08 -11.75
C LYS A 309 0.38 12.37 -12.08
N ARG A 310 0.25 12.69 -13.38
CA ARG A 310 -0.42 13.92 -13.87
C ARG A 310 -1.85 14.07 -13.31
N GLU A 311 -2.59 12.97 -13.25
CA GLU A 311 -3.98 12.90 -12.77
C GLU A 311 -4.14 13.37 -11.31
N LEU A 312 -3.11 13.19 -10.49
CA LEU A 312 -3.12 13.54 -9.06
C LEU A 312 -2.75 15.00 -8.78
N ARG A 313 -2.59 15.82 -9.83
CA ARG A 313 -2.29 17.27 -9.73
C ARG A 313 -1.05 17.57 -8.83
N PRO A 314 0.14 17.05 -9.18
CA PRO A 314 1.36 17.23 -8.39
C PRO A 314 1.78 18.70 -8.20
N HIS A 315 1.34 19.62 -9.07
CA HIS A 315 1.58 21.06 -8.93
C HIS A 315 1.07 21.63 -7.60
N LEU A 316 0.00 21.07 -7.03
CA LEU A 316 -0.53 21.51 -5.74
C LEU A 316 0.45 21.20 -4.59
N ALA A 317 1.10 20.04 -4.63
CA ALA A 317 2.11 19.68 -3.63
C ALA A 317 3.34 20.60 -3.75
N VAL A 318 3.83 20.85 -4.97
CA VAL A 318 4.95 21.77 -5.25
C VAL A 318 4.64 23.19 -4.75
N LYS A 319 3.44 23.70 -5.03
CA LYS A 319 2.95 25.00 -4.54
C LYS A 319 2.99 25.07 -3.01
N LEU A 320 2.45 24.06 -2.34
CA LEU A 320 2.41 24.00 -0.88
C LEU A 320 3.83 24.03 -0.28
N LEU A 321 4.75 23.22 -0.80
CA LEU A 321 6.14 23.17 -0.33
C LEU A 321 6.82 24.54 -0.47
N LEU A 322 6.68 25.21 -1.62
CA LEU A 322 7.26 26.55 -1.82
C LEU A 322 6.65 27.61 -0.91
N ASN A 323 5.37 27.52 -0.58
CA ASN A 323 4.69 28.45 0.33
C ASN A 323 5.06 28.24 1.80
N HIS A 324 5.49 27.03 2.18
CA HIS A 324 6.08 26.75 3.48
C HIS A 324 7.61 26.98 3.51
N GLY A 325 8.19 27.43 2.40
CA GLY A 325 9.59 27.86 2.31
C GLY A 325 10.57 26.74 2.00
N SER A 326 10.18 25.80 1.14
CA SER A 326 11.10 24.88 0.47
C SER A 326 12.24 25.63 -0.19
N GLN A 327 13.45 25.07 -0.13
CA GLN A 327 14.60 25.52 -0.89
C GLN A 327 14.28 25.42 -2.38
N LYS A 328 14.67 26.47 -3.11
CA LYS A 328 14.50 26.56 -4.55
C LYS A 328 15.56 25.70 -5.24
N ILE A 329 15.22 25.14 -6.39
CA ILE A 329 16.18 24.41 -7.23
C ILE A 329 17.30 25.37 -7.66
N TRP A 330 18.51 24.87 -7.78
CA TRP A 330 19.62 25.66 -8.32
C TRP A 330 19.32 26.05 -9.78
N PRO A 331 19.39 27.34 -10.19
CA PRO A 331 18.93 27.78 -11.51
C PRO A 331 19.46 27.00 -12.72
N PRO A 332 20.74 26.57 -12.77
CA PRO A 332 21.26 25.74 -13.88
C PRO A 332 20.68 24.33 -13.93
N ALA A 333 20.25 23.78 -12.78
CA ALA A 333 19.60 22.48 -12.72
C ALA A 333 18.13 22.54 -13.18
N PHE A 334 17.58 23.73 -13.40
CA PHE A 334 16.21 23.93 -13.88
C PHE A 334 15.95 23.24 -15.22
N VAL A 335 16.96 23.13 -16.09
CA VAL A 335 16.84 22.42 -17.38
C VAL A 335 16.46 20.96 -17.18
N LYS A 336 16.98 20.29 -16.15
CA LYS A 336 16.62 18.90 -15.84
C LYS A 336 15.15 18.80 -15.42
N VAL A 337 14.69 19.75 -14.61
CA VAL A 337 13.28 19.81 -14.17
C VAL A 337 12.36 20.13 -15.34
N LEU A 338 12.77 21.00 -16.26
CA LEU A 338 12.04 21.29 -17.49
C LEU A 338 11.86 20.02 -18.32
N LYS A 339 12.93 19.22 -18.52
CA LYS A 339 12.85 17.93 -19.22
C LYS A 339 11.92 16.94 -18.52
N SER A 340 12.04 16.78 -17.21
CA SER A 340 11.27 15.79 -16.46
C SER A 340 9.80 16.19 -16.24
N CYS A 341 9.51 17.48 -16.09
CA CYS A 341 8.17 18.00 -15.78
C CYS A 341 7.49 18.67 -16.98
N ALA A 342 8.02 18.55 -18.20
CA ALA A 342 7.47 19.18 -19.40
C ALA A 342 5.96 18.90 -19.56
N ALA A 343 5.52 17.68 -19.24
CA ALA A 343 4.14 17.25 -19.34
C ALA A 343 3.17 17.92 -18.34
N VAL A 344 3.68 18.68 -17.36
CA VAL A 344 2.89 19.39 -16.34
C VAL A 344 3.36 20.85 -16.28
N PRO A 345 2.92 21.71 -17.22
CA PRO A 345 3.38 23.10 -17.31
C PRO A 345 3.08 23.91 -16.04
N GLU A 346 2.06 23.54 -15.27
CA GLU A 346 1.71 24.21 -14.01
C GLU A 346 2.84 24.12 -12.97
N ILE A 347 3.60 23.02 -12.96
CA ILE A 347 4.78 22.89 -12.09
C ILE A 347 5.86 23.88 -12.53
N ILE A 348 6.10 23.96 -13.83
CA ILE A 348 7.11 24.85 -14.41
C ILE A 348 6.73 26.30 -14.09
N GLU A 349 5.46 26.66 -14.26
CA GLU A 349 4.91 27.96 -13.91
C GLU A 349 5.17 28.29 -12.43
N VAL A 350 4.72 27.43 -11.52
CA VAL A 350 4.85 27.60 -10.06
C VAL A 350 6.33 27.77 -9.66
N LEU A 351 7.20 26.91 -10.19
CA LEU A 351 8.63 26.98 -9.91
C LEU A 351 9.25 28.26 -10.46
N PHE A 352 9.04 28.56 -11.73
CA PHE A 352 9.63 29.72 -12.41
C PHE A 352 9.15 31.02 -11.78
N ASN A 353 7.89 31.07 -11.39
CA ASN A 353 7.30 32.18 -10.66
C ASN A 353 7.89 32.33 -9.25
N SER A 354 8.46 31.29 -8.63
CA SER A 354 9.11 31.43 -7.32
C SER A 354 10.42 32.24 -7.35
N TYR A 355 11.04 32.45 -8.52
CA TYR A 355 12.30 33.18 -8.67
C TYR A 355 12.08 34.66 -8.99
N SER A 356 13.03 35.51 -8.60
CA SER A 356 13.05 36.92 -9.03
C SER A 356 13.36 37.03 -10.52
N GLN A 357 14.41 36.34 -10.96
CA GLN A 357 14.84 36.29 -12.36
C GLN A 357 15.60 34.99 -12.60
N ILE A 358 15.30 34.32 -13.71
CA ILE A 358 16.12 33.24 -14.27
C ILE A 358 16.29 33.54 -15.76
N PRO A 359 17.52 33.56 -16.29
CA PRO A 359 17.73 33.74 -17.73
C PRO A 359 17.22 32.50 -18.47
N VAL A 360 16.15 32.66 -19.25
CA VAL A 360 15.68 31.63 -20.18
C VAL A 360 16.66 31.59 -21.36
N SER A 361 17.24 30.43 -21.62
CA SER A 361 18.16 30.20 -22.74
C SER A 361 17.42 29.51 -23.88
N GLU A 362 17.81 29.79 -25.13
CA GLU A 362 17.30 29.11 -26.33
C GLU A 362 17.48 27.58 -26.25
N LYS A 363 18.51 27.10 -25.54
CA LYS A 363 18.76 25.66 -25.28
C LYS A 363 17.63 24.97 -24.49
N TRP A 364 16.71 25.73 -23.91
CA TRP A 364 15.57 25.18 -23.18
C TRP A 364 14.43 24.77 -24.11
N VAL A 365 14.41 25.29 -25.35
CA VAL A 365 13.44 24.88 -26.37
C VAL A 365 13.67 23.41 -26.74
N GLU A 366 14.93 23.01 -26.96
CA GLU A 366 15.33 21.63 -27.23
C GLU A 366 15.03 20.65 -26.07
N ALA A 367 14.77 21.16 -24.87
CA ALA A 367 14.48 20.34 -23.69
C ALA A 367 12.99 19.94 -23.58
N VAL A 368 12.11 20.57 -24.36
CA VAL A 368 10.67 20.29 -24.35
C VAL A 368 10.33 19.40 -25.55
N PRO A 369 9.75 18.20 -25.35
CA PRO A 369 9.29 17.37 -26.47
C PRO A 369 8.26 18.11 -27.32
N GLU A 370 8.34 17.95 -28.65
CA GLU A 370 7.47 18.67 -29.60
C GLU A 370 5.99 18.37 -29.36
N GLU A 371 5.65 17.14 -28.98
CA GLU A 371 4.26 16.75 -28.71
C GLU A 371 3.69 17.52 -27.51
N VAL A 372 4.50 17.73 -26.48
CA VAL A 372 4.13 18.46 -25.27
C VAL A 372 4.04 19.96 -25.55
N PHE A 373 4.92 20.48 -26.40
CA PHE A 373 4.89 21.86 -26.85
C PHE A 373 3.57 22.17 -27.58
N GLN A 374 3.15 21.29 -28.49
CA GLN A 374 1.88 21.45 -29.22
C GLN A 374 0.67 21.37 -28.29
N GLN A 375 0.68 20.46 -27.30
CA GLN A 375 -0.41 20.33 -26.32
C GLN A 375 -0.58 21.58 -25.44
N HIS A 376 0.52 22.27 -25.12
CA HIS A 376 0.53 23.41 -24.19
C HIS A 376 1.14 24.67 -24.83
N GLN A 377 0.80 24.90 -26.10
CA GLN A 377 1.42 25.94 -26.94
C GLN A 377 1.34 27.34 -26.30
N LEU A 378 0.18 27.73 -25.80
CA LEU A 378 -0.02 29.05 -25.18
C LEU A 378 0.94 29.33 -24.02
N PHE A 379 1.16 28.31 -23.17
CA PHE A 379 2.05 28.42 -22.03
C PHE A 379 3.50 28.55 -22.47
N TYR A 380 3.95 27.64 -23.35
CA TYR A 380 5.35 27.61 -23.78
C TYR A 380 5.73 28.81 -24.64
N GLU A 381 4.84 29.30 -25.50
CA GLU A 381 5.06 30.54 -26.26
C GLU A 381 5.21 31.75 -25.33
N SER A 382 4.36 31.87 -24.30
CA SER A 382 4.49 32.91 -23.29
C SER A 382 5.79 32.78 -22.51
N PHE A 383 6.17 31.55 -22.16
CA PHE A 383 7.38 31.25 -21.39
C PHE A 383 8.65 31.60 -22.17
N PHE A 384 8.74 31.24 -23.45
CA PHE A 384 9.91 31.53 -24.28
C PHE A 384 9.97 33.00 -24.74
N ARG A 385 8.84 33.72 -24.81
CA ARG A 385 8.84 35.17 -25.03
C ARG A 385 9.58 35.94 -23.92
N LEU A 386 9.72 35.33 -22.74
CA LEU A 386 10.49 35.90 -21.63
C LEU A 386 12.01 35.75 -21.78
N ALA A 387 12.49 35.10 -22.86
CA ALA A 387 13.91 35.04 -23.16
C ALA A 387 14.45 36.44 -23.47
N GLY A 388 15.46 36.87 -22.72
CA GLY A 388 16.11 38.17 -22.90
C GLY A 388 15.31 39.39 -22.41
N THR A 389 14.13 39.21 -21.82
CA THR A 389 13.30 40.30 -21.29
C THR A 389 13.30 40.36 -19.76
N VAL A 390 13.06 41.55 -19.22
CA VAL A 390 12.91 41.76 -17.77
C VAL A 390 11.47 41.45 -17.36
N ARG A 391 11.29 40.83 -16.20
CA ARG A 391 9.96 40.51 -15.67
C ARG A 391 9.17 41.77 -15.35
N CYS A 392 7.85 41.69 -15.47
CA CYS A 392 6.94 42.79 -15.14
C CYS A 392 7.07 43.23 -13.67
N LEU A 393 6.73 44.50 -13.40
CA LEU A 393 6.76 45.06 -12.04
C LEU A 393 5.89 44.25 -11.06
N GLN A 394 4.75 43.73 -11.52
CA GLN A 394 3.86 42.88 -10.72
C GLN A 394 4.56 41.62 -10.20
N HIS A 395 5.34 40.95 -11.07
CA HIS A 395 6.14 39.79 -10.69
C HIS A 395 7.24 40.15 -9.68
N LEU A 396 7.93 41.26 -9.90
CA LEU A 396 8.96 41.75 -8.97
C LEU A 396 8.37 42.08 -7.59
N CYS A 397 7.18 42.68 -7.55
CA CYS A 397 6.43 42.93 -6.32
C CYS A 397 6.09 41.61 -5.61
N ARG A 398 5.57 40.61 -6.31
CA ARG A 398 5.30 39.28 -5.74
C ARG A 398 6.56 38.65 -5.16
N SER A 399 7.67 38.67 -5.90
CA SER A 399 8.95 38.13 -5.44
C SER A 399 9.45 38.86 -4.18
N ALA A 400 9.33 40.19 -4.13
CA ALA A 400 9.70 40.99 -2.97
C ALA A 400 8.83 40.69 -1.74
N ILE A 401 7.50 40.58 -1.91
CA ILE A 401 6.56 40.24 -0.84
C ILE A 401 6.86 38.84 -0.29
N ARG A 402 7.04 37.85 -1.16
CA ARG A 402 7.39 36.48 -0.75
C ARG A 402 8.75 36.41 -0.06
N LYS A 403 9.73 37.22 -0.51
CA LYS A 403 11.03 37.34 0.16
C LYS A 403 10.90 37.90 1.58
N LYS A 404 9.98 38.83 1.82
CA LYS A 404 9.68 39.36 3.16
C LYS A 404 8.98 38.35 4.06
N PHE A 405 8.00 37.61 3.54
CA PHE A 405 7.24 36.64 4.36
C PHE A 405 7.93 35.29 4.55
N GLY A 406 8.85 34.91 3.66
CA GLY A 406 9.67 33.70 3.77
C GLY A 406 8.83 32.43 3.94
N ARG A 407 9.10 31.66 5.00
CA ARG A 407 8.39 30.39 5.31
C ARG A 407 6.91 30.58 5.71
N LYS A 408 6.51 31.80 6.05
CA LYS A 408 5.17 32.14 6.54
C LYS A 408 4.22 32.62 5.45
N CYS A 409 4.59 32.49 4.17
CA CYS A 409 3.74 32.90 3.04
C CYS A 409 2.34 32.27 3.13
N HIS A 410 2.25 30.98 3.46
CA HIS A 410 0.99 30.26 3.58
C HIS A 410 0.03 30.83 4.66
N HIS A 411 0.56 31.47 5.71
CA HIS A 411 -0.24 32.00 6.82
C HIS A 411 -0.48 33.50 6.70
N LEU A 412 0.52 34.28 6.26
CA LEU A 412 0.45 35.74 6.23
C LEU A 412 -0.28 36.28 5.01
N ILE A 413 -0.17 35.63 3.84
CA ILE A 413 -0.81 36.12 2.60
C ILE A 413 -2.35 36.14 2.72
N PRO A 414 -3.02 35.09 3.26
CA PRO A 414 -4.47 35.11 3.44
C PRO A 414 -4.98 36.19 4.41
N LEU A 415 -4.11 36.71 5.29
CA LEU A 415 -4.45 37.77 6.25
C LEU A 415 -4.36 39.18 5.64
N LEU A 416 -3.82 39.31 4.43
CA LEU A 416 -3.70 40.61 3.77
C LEU A 416 -5.07 41.12 3.32
N PRO A 417 -5.36 42.43 3.48
CA PRO A 417 -6.59 43.05 3.00
C PRO A 417 -6.54 43.28 1.48
N VAL A 418 -6.29 42.22 0.71
CA VAL A 418 -6.25 42.24 -0.76
C VAL A 418 -7.26 41.25 -1.33
N PRO A 419 -7.84 41.51 -2.52
CA PRO A 419 -8.74 40.60 -3.22
C PRO A 419 -8.16 39.18 -3.36
N LYS A 420 -9.03 38.16 -3.30
CA LYS A 420 -8.65 36.74 -3.46
C LYS A 420 -7.76 36.45 -4.67
N PRO A 421 -8.02 36.99 -5.89
CA PRO A 421 -7.14 36.74 -7.03
C PRO A 421 -5.70 37.19 -6.81
N LEU A 422 -5.48 38.29 -6.07
CA LEU A 422 -4.13 38.75 -5.72
C LEU A 422 -3.51 37.87 -4.63
N GLN A 423 -4.30 37.32 -3.71
CA GLN A 423 -3.81 36.34 -2.74
C GLN A 423 -3.34 35.05 -3.45
N ASP A 424 -4.14 34.56 -4.39
CA ASP A 424 -3.86 33.35 -5.18
C ASP A 424 -2.60 33.55 -6.04
N TYR A 425 -2.48 34.73 -6.69
CA TYR A 425 -1.26 35.13 -7.40
C TYR A 425 -0.02 35.12 -6.49
N LEU A 426 -0.12 35.71 -5.29
CA LEU A 426 0.98 35.71 -4.31
C LEU A 426 1.31 34.29 -3.81
N LEU A 427 0.32 33.39 -3.77
CA LEU A 427 0.45 31.99 -3.35
C LEU A 427 0.90 31.03 -4.47
N LEU A 428 1.23 31.54 -5.66
CA LEU A 428 1.66 30.74 -6.82
C LEU A 428 0.54 29.83 -7.36
N ASP A 429 -0.68 30.34 -7.49
CA ASP A 429 -1.67 29.65 -8.33
C ASP A 429 -1.29 29.75 -9.81
N PRO A 430 -1.34 28.64 -10.57
CA PRO A 430 -1.03 28.65 -11.99
C PRO A 430 -2.17 29.33 -12.77
N GLU A 431 -1.82 30.31 -13.60
CA GLU A 431 -2.73 31.03 -14.50
C GLU A 431 -2.69 30.45 -15.93
N GLY A 432 -1.72 29.56 -16.22
CA GLY A 432 -1.50 28.97 -17.54
C GLY A 432 -0.71 29.88 -18.48
N VAL A 433 -0.27 31.04 -18.00
CA VAL A 433 0.53 32.04 -18.73
C VAL A 433 1.56 32.62 -17.77
N VAL A 434 2.74 32.97 -18.29
CA VAL A 434 3.80 33.58 -17.48
C VAL A 434 3.95 35.05 -17.86
N LEU A 435 3.71 35.94 -16.89
CA LEU A 435 3.82 37.41 -17.01
C LEU A 435 5.20 37.98 -16.66
#